data_AF-A0AA43KGK9-F1
#
_entry.id   AF-A0AA43KGK9-F1
#
_cell.length_a   1.000
_cell.length_b   1.000
_cell.length_c   1.000
_cell.angle_alpha   90.00
_cell.angle_beta   90.00
_cell.angle_gamma   90.00
#
_symmetry.space_group_name_H-M   'P 1'
#
loop_
_entity.id
_entity.type
_entity.pdbx_description
1 polymer ?
#
loop_
_entity_poly.entity_id
_entity_poly.type
_entity_poly.pdbx_seq_one_letter_code
_entity_poly.pdbx_strand_id
1 'polypeptide(L)' 'MFIALDPGAEENFQKYQNSPLWQTLNVVKNNRVYIVDSGYWIFGKIISANAILDDLVKYLLESP' A
#
# COMPACT_ATOMS: atom_id res chain seq x y z
N MET A 1 -1.89 -2.60 5.75
CA MET A 1 -2.16 -1.22 5.31
C MET A 1 -1.71 -1.12 3.87
N PHE A 2 -2.61 -0.77 2.97
CA PHE A 2 -2.30 -0.57 1.55
C PHE A 2 -2.10 0.92 1.30
N ILE A 3 -1.04 1.26 0.57
CA ILE A 3 -0.70 2.64 0.24
C ILE A 3 -0.66 2.76 -1.27
N ALA A 4 -1.69 3.39 -1.80
CA ALA A 4 -1.75 3.85 -3.18
C ALA A 4 -0.80 5.05 -3.31
N LEU A 5 0.43 4.79 -3.74
CA LEU A 5 1.46 5.81 -3.87
C LEU A 5 1.44 6.36 -5.30
N ASP A 6 1.12 7.64 -5.45
CA ASP A 6 1.21 8.33 -6.74
C ASP A 6 2.69 8.57 -7.11
N PRO A 7 3.04 8.50 -8.41
CA PRO A 7 4.37 8.90 -8.87
C PRO A 7 4.70 10.33 -8.43
N GLY A 8 5.86 10.51 -7.80
CA GLY A 8 6.31 11.81 -7.27
C GLY A 8 5.97 12.03 -5.80
N ALA A 9 5.23 11.12 -5.15
CA ALA A 9 4.94 11.19 -3.71
C ALA A 9 5.99 10.48 -2.83
N GLU A 10 7.06 9.93 -3.42
CA GLU A 10 8.04 9.08 -2.72
C GLU A 10 8.75 9.83 -1.59
N GLU A 11 9.15 11.08 -1.82
CA GLU A 11 9.84 11.89 -0.80
C GLU A 11 8.94 12.14 0.42
N ASN A 12 7.68 12.48 0.17
CA ASN A 12 6.71 12.69 1.25
C ASN A 12 6.44 11.39 2.00
N PHE A 13 6.34 10.28 1.27
CA PHE A 13 6.16 8.98 1.90
C PHE A 13 7.35 8.60 2.79
N GLN A 14 8.58 8.85 2.34
CA GLN A 14 9.78 8.66 3.16
C GLN A 14 9.78 9.54 4.42
N LYS A 15 9.33 10.80 4.33
CA LYS A 15 9.17 11.68 5.51
C LYS A 15 8.21 11.08 6.54
N TYR A 16 7.08 10.52 6.10
CA TYR A 16 6.16 9.83 7.00
C TYR A 16 6.79 8.58 7.61
N GLN A 17 7.47 7.75 6.81
CA GLN A 17 8.13 6.54 7.30
C GLN A 17 9.17 6.81 8.39
N ASN A 18 9.88 7.94 8.27
CA ASN A 18 10.90 8.36 9.23
C ASN A 18 10.31 8.99 10.50
N SER A 19 9.00 9.22 10.58
CA SER A 19 8.38 9.82 11.75
C SER A 19 8.24 8.82 12.91
N PRO A 20 8.39 9.27 14.18
CA PRO A 20 8.15 8.41 15.34
C PRO A 20 6.73 7.84 15.37
N LEU A 21 5.74 8.63 14.96
CA LEU A 21 4.33 8.21 14.90
C LEU A 21 4.16 7.01 13.96
N TRP A 22 4.76 7.05 12.77
CA TRP A 22 4.70 5.94 11.83
C TRP A 22 5.24 4.64 12.41
N GLN A 23 6.38 4.72 13.11
CA GLN A 23 7.02 3.57 13.74
C GLN A 23 6.18 2.99 14.89
N THR A 24 5.21 3.74 15.45
CA THR A 24 4.31 3.20 16.48
C THR A 24 3.22 2.28 15.94
N LEU A 25 2.90 2.35 14.65
CA LEU A 25 1.77 1.66 14.06
C LEU A 25 1.97 0.13 14.04
N ASN A 26 0.96 -0.63 14.49
CA ASN A 26 1.01 -2.10 14.49
C ASN A 26 1.26 -2.67 13.09
N VAL A 27 0.67 -2.08 12.06
CA VAL A 27 0.89 -2.51 10.67
C VAL A 27 2.33 -2.33 10.20
N VAL A 28 3.05 -1.31 10.70
CA VAL A 28 4.46 -1.08 10.40
C VAL A 28 5.33 -2.08 11.16
N LYS A 29 5.09 -2.25 12.46
CA LYS A 29 5.82 -3.20 13.32
C LYS A 29 5.72 -4.66 12.87
N ASN A 30 4.64 -5.03 12.19
CA ASN A 30 4.41 -6.39 11.71
C ASN A 30 4.72 -6.54 10.20
N ASN A 31 5.40 -5.59 9.57
CA ASN A 31 5.72 -5.58 8.14
C ASN A 31 4.49 -5.78 7.23
N ARG A 32 3.33 -5.22 7.62
CA ARG A 32 2.06 -5.28 6.89
C ARG A 32 1.75 -3.95 6.21
N VAL A 33 2.73 -3.38 5.53
CA VAL A 33 2.57 -2.18 4.68
C VAL A 33 2.89 -2.56 3.25
N TYR A 34 1.92 -2.38 2.35
CA TYR A 34 2.02 -2.78 0.95
C TYR A 34 1.78 -1.57 0.06
N ILE A 35 2.71 -1.29 -0.84
CA ILE A 35 2.53 -0.25 -1.86
C ILE A 35 1.75 -0.86 -3.01
N VAL A 36 0.71 -0.16 -3.43
CA VAL A 36 -0.18 -0.56 -4.53
C VAL A 36 -0.31 0.58 -5.52
N ASP A 37 -0.71 0.25 -6.75
CA ASP A 37 -0.83 1.24 -7.81
C ASP A 37 -2.08 2.10 -7.62
N SER A 38 -1.90 3.40 -7.48
CA SER A 38 -3.02 4.34 -7.28
C SER A 38 -3.94 4.45 -8.49
N GLY A 39 -3.44 4.18 -9.69
CA GLY A 39 -4.20 4.23 -10.94
C GLY A 39 -5.38 3.27 -10.97
N TYR A 40 -5.26 2.10 -10.33
CA TYR A 40 -6.38 1.16 -10.20
C TYR A 40 -6.97 1.06 -8.79
N TRP A 41 -6.25 1.43 -7.72
CA TRP A 41 -6.80 1.45 -6.36
C TRP A 41 -7.64 2.69 -6.03
N ILE A 42 -7.30 3.86 -6.57
CA ILE A 42 -8.01 5.12 -6.33
C ILE A 42 -8.81 5.53 -7.57
N PHE A 43 -8.17 5.48 -8.74
CA PHE A 43 -8.74 6.01 -10.00
C PHE A 43 -9.29 4.93 -10.93
N GLY A 44 -9.46 3.71 -10.42
CA GLY A 44 -9.86 2.55 -11.18
C GLY A 44 -11.27 2.63 -11.79
N LYS A 45 -11.50 1.78 -12.80
CA LYS A 45 -12.82 1.52 -13.41
C LYS A 45 -13.27 0.11 -13.04
N ILE A 46 -14.41 -0.35 -13.56
CA ILE A 46 -14.95 -1.69 -13.25
C ILE A 46 -13.91 -2.82 -13.43
N ILE A 47 -13.04 -2.72 -14.43
CA ILE A 47 -11.99 -3.73 -14.70
C ILE A 47 -10.87 -3.75 -13.64
N SER A 48 -10.69 -2.64 -12.91
CA SER A 48 -9.70 -2.51 -11.85
C SER A 48 -10.00 -3.41 -10.65
N ALA A 49 -11.26 -3.83 -10.47
CA ALA A 49 -11.65 -4.73 -9.39
C ALA A 49 -10.84 -6.05 -9.40
N ASN A 50 -10.56 -6.59 -10.59
CA ASN A 50 -9.76 -7.81 -10.71
C ASN A 50 -8.30 -7.58 -10.28
N ALA A 51 -7.69 -6.46 -10.67
CA ALA A 51 -6.32 -6.12 -10.26
C ALA A 51 -6.21 -5.90 -8.74
N ILE A 52 -7.24 -5.31 -8.10
CA ILE A 52 -7.29 -5.20 -6.65
C ILE A 52 -7.38 -6.60 -6.00
N LEU A 53 -8.20 -7.50 -6.54
CA LEU A 53 -8.27 -8.88 -6.05
C LEU A 53 -6.93 -9.60 -6.17
N ASP A 54 -6.21 -9.42 -7.27
CA ASP A 54 -4.88 -9.99 -7.48
C ASP A 54 -3.88 -9.50 -6.42
N ASP A 55 -3.87 -8.20 -6.11
CA ASP A 55 -3.05 -7.64 -5.03
C ASP A 55 -3.42 -8.22 -3.65
N LEU A 56 -4.72 -8.37 -3.36
CA LEU A 56 -5.16 -8.93 -2.09
C LEU A 56 -4.71 -10.39 -1.93
N VAL A 57 -4.81 -11.21 -2.99
CA VAL A 57 -4.34 -12.59 -2.98
C VAL A 57 -2.84 -12.63 -2.72
N LYS A 58 -2.06 -11.86 -3.48
CA LYS A 58 -0.61 -11.77 -3.36
C LYS A 58 -0.15 -11.38 -1.95
N TYR A 59 -0.72 -10.32 -1.37
CA TYR A 59 -0.22 -9.76 -0.11
C TYR A 59 -0.83 -10.40 1.15
N LEU A 60 -2.00 -11.05 1.05
CA LEU A 60 -2.68 -11.61 2.22
C LEU A 60 -2.65 -13.13 2.29
N LEU A 61 -2.54 -13.83 1.15
CA LEU A 61 -2.63 -15.29 1.10
C LEU A 61 -1.31 -15.97 0.72
N GLU A 62 -0.53 -15.34 -0.16
CA GLU A 62 0.73 -15.90 -0.66
C GLU A 62 1.96 -15.43 0.14
N SER A 63 1.75 -14.52 1.10
CA SER A 63 2.79 -14.11 2.04
C SER A 63 2.94 -15.15 3.16
N PRO A 64 4.14 -15.73 3.41
CA PRO A 64 4.37 -16.73 4.45
C PRO A 64 4.12 -16.22 5.88
#